data_AF-A0A7W1UZP2-F1
#
_entry.id   AF-A0A7W1UZP2-F1
#
_cell.length_a   1.000
_cell.length_b   1.000
_cell.length_c   1.000
_cell.angle_alpha   90.00
_cell.angle_beta   90.00
_cell.angle_gamma   90.00
#
_symmetry.space_group_name_H-M   'P 1'
#
loop_
_entity.id
_entity.type
_entity.pdbx_description
1 polymer ?
#
loop_
_entity_poly.entity_id
_entity_poly.type
_entity_poly.pdbx_seq_one_letter_code
_entity_poly.pdbx_strand_id
1 'polypeptide(L)'
;MNYSILFISFLLLTFSCSDKNYRNSNIAEKSQTDTISVEYYNNNHARIKEIKLRNGTIEKFYNNGNLFLRGQLDKGNQRIGKWNYYTKDGKLSETREYYVIDKRPYLNQNIYFSKDDEYWTTIKDDNFNVYDQKEFYGDTLYHNISYFAEFDLGKDTININEPWRAVCYYYTPVFKDKNSEAIVVMGRTEHNYNKDFSNIQEIKTDTFYSLQKNVKNQRYFPDDDPNYTVVFGKWFKTPGKKILRGYLSENYKDNTDGYKEKRIFFEKSIYVKDN
;
A
#
# COMPACT_ATOMS: atom_id res chain seq x y z
N MET A 1 86.94 -10.67 -25.02
CA MET A 1 86.17 -9.96 -26.06
C MET A 1 84.70 -10.21 -25.82
N ASN A 2 84.01 -9.12 -25.50
CA ASN A 2 82.58 -8.80 -25.63
C ASN A 2 81.50 -9.88 -25.43
N TYR A 3 80.64 -9.56 -24.45
CA TYR A 3 79.34 -10.13 -24.11
C TYR A 3 78.38 -10.24 -25.30
N SER A 4 77.67 -11.37 -25.40
CA SER A 4 76.35 -11.42 -26.05
C SER A 4 75.36 -12.18 -25.18
N ILE A 5 74.69 -11.36 -24.38
CA ILE A 5 73.35 -11.40 -23.79
C ILE A 5 72.45 -12.56 -24.21
N LEU A 6 72.00 -13.27 -23.18
CA LEU A 6 70.82 -14.12 -23.10
C LEU A 6 69.55 -13.31 -23.41
N PHE A 7 68.75 -13.72 -24.39
CA PHE A 7 67.32 -13.37 -24.43
C PHE A 7 66.53 -14.64 -24.77
N ILE A 8 66.04 -15.27 -23.69
CA ILE A 8 65.00 -16.30 -23.75
C ILE A 8 63.71 -15.57 -24.13
N SER A 9 63.21 -15.80 -25.35
CA SER A 9 61.88 -15.31 -25.72
C SER A 9 60.83 -16.16 -25.01
N PHE A 10 60.10 -15.49 -24.14
CA PHE A 10 58.95 -16.03 -23.42
C PHE A 10 57.81 -16.20 -24.43
N LEU A 11 57.57 -17.43 -24.88
CA LEU A 11 56.41 -17.77 -25.70
C LEU A 11 55.17 -17.82 -24.80
N LEU A 12 54.59 -16.66 -24.52
CA LEU A 12 53.23 -16.54 -24.03
C LEU A 12 52.28 -16.63 -25.21
N LEU A 13 51.74 -17.82 -25.48
CA LEU A 13 50.41 -17.94 -26.09
C LEU A 13 49.60 -18.90 -25.25
N THR A 14 48.66 -18.25 -24.58
CA THR A 14 47.66 -18.73 -23.63
C THR A 14 46.90 -19.95 -24.12
N PHE A 15 46.77 -20.92 -23.24
CA PHE A 15 45.71 -21.92 -23.28
C PHE A 15 44.37 -21.25 -23.55
N SER A 16 43.70 -21.67 -24.62
CA SER A 16 42.26 -21.51 -24.77
C SER A 16 41.59 -22.32 -23.67
N CYS A 17 41.39 -21.69 -22.52
CA CYS A 17 40.44 -22.15 -21.53
C CYS A 17 39.07 -21.63 -21.98
N SER A 18 38.27 -22.53 -22.54
CA SER A 18 36.83 -22.33 -22.70
C SER A 18 36.22 -22.26 -21.31
N ASP A 19 36.27 -21.06 -20.72
CA ASP A 19 35.59 -20.80 -19.47
C ASP A 19 34.09 -20.60 -19.73
N LYS A 20 33.36 -21.47 -19.04
CA LYS A 20 31.91 -21.50 -18.91
C LYS A 20 31.38 -20.12 -18.54
N ASN A 21 30.89 -19.39 -19.53
CA ASN A 21 29.95 -18.30 -19.30
C ASN A 21 28.58 -18.89 -18.97
N TYR A 22 28.39 -19.24 -17.69
CA TYR A 22 27.09 -19.39 -17.06
C TYR A 22 26.50 -17.97 -16.88
N ARG A 23 26.06 -17.35 -17.98
CA ARG A 23 25.16 -16.20 -17.91
C ARG A 23 23.74 -16.72 -18.08
N ASN A 24 22.99 -16.64 -16.98
CA ASN A 24 21.54 -16.82 -16.94
C ASN A 24 20.87 -15.93 -18.01
N SER A 25 20.67 -16.48 -19.19
CA SER A 25 19.74 -15.99 -20.19
C SER A 25 18.33 -16.47 -19.79
N ASN A 26 17.74 -15.83 -18.78
CA ASN A 26 16.37 -16.10 -18.35
C ASN A 26 15.56 -14.80 -18.13
N ILE A 27 15.89 -13.71 -18.82
CA ILE A 27 15.11 -12.46 -18.77
C ILE A 27 14.54 -12.05 -20.14
N ALA A 28 14.91 -12.73 -21.23
CA ALA A 28 14.48 -12.38 -22.58
C ALA A 28 13.47 -13.39 -23.17
N GLU A 29 12.41 -13.75 -22.44
CA GLU A 29 11.23 -14.39 -23.05
C GLU A 29 9.96 -14.36 -22.19
N LYS A 30 9.78 -13.34 -21.34
CA LYS A 30 8.48 -13.09 -20.72
C LYS A 30 7.58 -12.33 -21.71
N SER A 31 7.09 -13.09 -22.70
CA SER A 31 5.79 -12.91 -23.35
C SER A 31 5.52 -11.52 -23.96
N GLN A 32 5.94 -11.34 -25.22
CA GLN A 32 5.36 -10.33 -26.11
C GLN A 32 3.83 -10.52 -26.28
N THR A 33 3.28 -11.66 -25.83
CA THR A 33 1.86 -12.03 -25.84
C THR A 33 1.00 -11.39 -24.74
N ASP A 34 1.58 -10.89 -23.63
CA ASP A 34 0.82 -10.32 -22.50
C ASP A 34 0.71 -8.80 -22.51
N THR A 35 1.40 -8.11 -23.43
CA THR A 35 1.33 -6.66 -23.55
C THR A 35 0.11 -6.26 -24.40
N ILE A 36 -0.75 -5.39 -23.88
CA ILE A 36 -1.86 -4.77 -24.63
C ILE A 36 -1.37 -3.56 -25.39
N SER A 37 -0.67 -2.64 -24.73
CA SER A 37 -0.22 -1.39 -25.34
C SER A 37 1.12 -0.94 -24.77
N VAL A 38 1.84 -0.18 -25.60
CA VAL A 38 3.03 0.56 -25.22
C VAL A 38 2.84 1.99 -25.71
N GLU A 39 2.86 2.94 -24.80
CA GLU A 39 2.64 4.37 -25.09
C GLU A 39 3.83 5.19 -24.59
N TYR A 40 4.14 6.28 -25.30
CA TYR A 40 5.19 7.21 -24.91
C TYR A 40 4.56 8.57 -24.67
N TYR A 41 4.68 9.08 -23.46
CA TYR A 41 4.24 10.41 -23.09
C TYR A 41 5.44 11.33 -22.95
N ASN A 42 5.41 12.46 -23.64
CA ASN A 42 6.22 13.60 -23.25
C ASN A 42 5.34 14.46 -22.35
N ASN A 43 5.50 14.35 -21.04
CA ASN A 43 5.02 15.44 -20.19
C ASN A 43 6.12 16.51 -20.15
N ASN A 44 5.79 17.74 -19.73
CA ASN A 44 6.76 18.86 -19.69
C ASN A 44 7.99 18.61 -18.79
N HIS A 45 8.06 17.46 -18.09
CA HIS A 45 9.03 17.16 -17.04
C HIS A 45 9.84 15.88 -17.29
N ALA A 46 9.36 14.94 -18.12
CA ALA A 46 9.98 13.67 -18.46
C ALA A 46 9.31 13.03 -19.68
N ARG A 47 10.10 12.25 -20.44
CA ARG A 47 9.54 11.25 -21.35
C ARG A 47 9.34 9.95 -20.56
N ILE A 48 8.12 9.44 -20.60
CA ILE A 48 7.66 8.29 -19.83
C ILE A 48 7.16 7.24 -20.81
N LYS A 49 7.65 6.01 -20.66
CA LYS A 49 7.12 4.84 -21.37
C LYS A 49 6.09 4.17 -20.48
N GLU A 50 4.87 3.99 -20.97
CA GLU A 50 3.84 3.19 -20.30
C GLU A 50 3.69 1.84 -20.99
N ILE A 51 3.55 0.79 -20.19
CA ILE A 51 3.22 -0.57 -20.63
C ILE A 51 1.94 -0.99 -19.90
N LYS A 52 0.95 -1.42 -20.68
CA LYS A 52 -0.28 -2.01 -20.14
C LYS A 52 -0.30 -3.50 -20.44
N LEU A 53 -0.45 -4.31 -19.41
CA LEU A 53 -0.52 -5.76 -19.51
C LEU A 53 -1.98 -6.26 -19.56
N ARG A 54 -2.20 -7.43 -20.16
CA ARG A 54 -3.53 -8.06 -20.30
C ARG A 54 -4.23 -8.33 -18.99
N ASN A 55 -3.45 -8.63 -17.95
CA ASN A 55 -3.97 -8.83 -16.61
C ASN A 55 -4.43 -7.53 -15.93
N GLY A 56 -4.28 -6.36 -16.57
CA GLY A 56 -4.64 -5.03 -16.05
C GLY A 56 -3.51 -4.32 -15.30
N THR A 57 -2.32 -4.92 -15.19
CA THR A 57 -1.15 -4.25 -14.62
C THR A 57 -0.71 -3.09 -15.54
N ILE A 58 -0.41 -1.94 -14.93
CA ILE A 58 0.19 -0.77 -15.57
C ILE A 58 1.60 -0.60 -15.00
N GLU A 59 2.57 -0.39 -15.88
CA GLU A 59 3.93 -0.02 -15.53
C GLU A 59 4.34 1.22 -16.32
N LYS A 60 4.94 2.20 -15.64
CA LYS A 60 5.51 3.39 -16.26
C LYS A 60 7.00 3.43 -15.98
N PHE A 61 7.79 3.81 -16.97
CA PHE A 61 9.24 3.84 -16.91
C PHE A 61 9.75 5.23 -17.27
N TYR A 62 10.79 5.64 -16.57
CA TYR A 62 11.61 6.78 -16.95
C TYR A 62 12.40 6.51 -18.23
N ASN A 63 12.93 7.58 -18.84
CA ASN A 63 13.85 7.48 -19.98
C ASN A 63 15.11 6.65 -19.70
N ASN A 64 15.58 6.64 -18.45
CA ASN A 64 16.74 5.83 -18.06
C ASN A 64 16.40 4.33 -17.91
N GLY A 65 15.15 3.94 -18.15
CA GLY A 65 14.68 2.56 -18.05
C GLY A 65 14.22 2.15 -16.65
N ASN A 66 14.42 2.98 -15.62
CA ASN A 66 13.96 2.66 -14.28
C ASN A 66 12.43 2.76 -14.19
N LEU A 67 11.84 1.89 -13.37
CA LEU A 67 10.42 1.90 -13.08
C LEU A 67 10.10 3.23 -12.38
N PHE A 68 9.07 3.92 -12.85
CA PHE A 68 8.49 5.12 -12.25
C PHE A 68 7.25 4.77 -11.44
N LEU A 69 6.37 3.93 -11.99
CA LEU A 69 5.13 3.58 -11.32
C LEU A 69 4.68 2.17 -11.71
N ARG A 70 4.07 1.47 -10.75
CA ARG A 70 3.38 0.20 -11.01
C ARG A 70 2.10 0.10 -10.20
N GLY A 71 1.06 -0.40 -10.83
CA GLY A 71 -0.21 -0.68 -10.15
C GLY A 71 -1.16 -1.52 -11.01
N GLN A 72 -2.38 -1.67 -10.52
CA GLN A 72 -3.38 -2.53 -11.13
C GLN A 72 -4.64 -1.73 -11.48
N LEU A 73 -5.16 -1.96 -12.69
CA LEU A 73 -6.46 -1.47 -13.12
C LEU A 73 -7.52 -2.56 -13.02
N ASP A 74 -8.76 -2.17 -12.73
CA ASP A 74 -9.93 -3.00 -12.93
C ASP A 74 -10.35 -3.06 -14.41
N LYS A 75 -11.41 -3.82 -14.71
CA LYS A 75 -11.98 -3.93 -16.07
C LYS A 75 -12.50 -2.60 -16.63
N GLY A 76 -12.80 -1.63 -15.77
CA GLY A 76 -13.23 -0.28 -16.13
C GLY A 76 -12.07 0.73 -16.26
N ASN A 77 -10.82 0.28 -16.25
CA ASN A 77 -9.61 1.12 -16.25
C ASN A 77 -9.49 2.03 -15.01
N GLN A 78 -10.02 1.61 -13.87
CA GLN A 78 -9.91 2.33 -12.60
C GLN A 78 -8.80 1.73 -11.74
N ARG A 79 -8.09 2.59 -11.00
CA ARG A 79 -7.01 2.16 -10.10
C ARG A 79 -7.56 1.33 -8.95
N ILE A 80 -6.96 0.17 -8.71
CA ILE A 80 -7.30 -0.70 -7.58
C ILE A 80 -6.05 -1.15 -6.84
N GLY A 81 -6.21 -1.41 -5.53
CA GLY A 81 -5.14 -1.94 -4.69
C GLY A 81 -3.96 -0.98 -4.56
N LYS A 82 -2.77 -1.55 -4.33
CA LYS A 82 -1.55 -0.78 -4.11
C LYS A 82 -0.92 -0.31 -5.42
N TRP A 83 -0.56 0.95 -5.45
CA TRP A 83 0.16 1.63 -6.51
C TRP A 83 1.47 2.15 -5.95
N ASN A 84 2.58 1.65 -6.47
CA ASN A 84 3.91 2.00 -6.02
C ASN A 84 4.54 2.99 -6.99
N TYR A 85 5.18 4.00 -6.44
CA TYR A 85 5.86 5.07 -7.15
C TYR A 85 7.32 5.06 -6.76
N TYR A 86 8.17 5.15 -7.76
CA TYR A 86 9.60 5.00 -7.61
C TYR A 86 10.28 6.22 -8.20
N THR A 87 11.42 6.56 -7.63
CA THR A 87 12.27 7.66 -8.07
C THR A 87 13.04 7.29 -9.34
N LYS A 88 13.60 8.28 -10.03
CA LYS A 88 14.53 8.04 -11.16
C LYS A 88 15.70 7.13 -10.82
N ASP A 89 16.10 7.04 -9.55
CA ASP A 89 17.18 6.18 -9.07
C ASP A 89 16.70 4.78 -8.64
N GLY A 90 15.40 4.49 -8.79
CA GLY A 90 14.78 3.19 -8.50
C GLY A 90 14.33 2.99 -7.05
N LYS A 91 14.47 3.98 -6.17
CA LYS A 91 13.99 3.92 -4.78
C LYS A 91 12.47 4.05 -4.72
N LEU A 92 11.80 3.28 -3.85
CA LEU A 92 10.37 3.46 -3.56
C LEU A 92 10.17 4.80 -2.86
N SER A 93 9.34 5.66 -3.44
CA SER A 93 9.02 6.99 -2.91
C SER A 93 7.68 7.00 -2.20
N GLU A 94 6.71 6.29 -2.78
CA GLU A 94 5.34 6.30 -2.30
C GLU A 94 4.58 5.02 -2.63
N THR A 95 3.67 4.63 -1.73
CA THR A 95 2.62 3.66 -2.01
C THR A 95 1.25 4.29 -1.76
N ARG A 96 0.36 4.23 -2.75
CA ARG A 96 -1.06 4.60 -2.63
C ARG A 96 -1.92 3.35 -2.67
N GLU A 97 -2.87 3.22 -1.76
CA GLU A 97 -3.89 2.18 -1.84
C GLU A 97 -5.20 2.78 -2.33
N TYR A 98 -5.74 2.23 -3.42
CA TYR A 98 -7.06 2.57 -3.94
C TYR A 98 -8.08 1.49 -3.59
N TYR A 99 -9.12 1.90 -2.87
CA TYR A 99 -10.22 1.04 -2.48
C TYR A 99 -11.46 1.37 -3.31
N VAL A 100 -12.09 0.35 -3.91
CA VAL A 100 -13.23 0.56 -4.81
C VAL A 100 -14.53 0.48 -4.03
N ILE A 101 -15.26 1.58 -4.01
CA ILE A 101 -16.58 1.67 -3.41
C ILE A 101 -17.58 2.06 -4.50
N ASP A 102 -18.59 1.22 -4.70
CA ASP A 102 -19.62 1.42 -5.75
C ASP A 102 -19.05 1.76 -7.13
N LYS A 103 -18.03 0.98 -7.54
CA LYS A 103 -17.32 1.11 -8.81
C LYS A 103 -16.56 2.43 -8.97
N ARG A 104 -16.26 3.14 -7.88
CA ARG A 104 -15.40 4.33 -7.89
C ARG A 104 -14.17 4.09 -7.01
N PRO A 105 -12.95 4.39 -7.46
CA PRO A 105 -11.75 4.26 -6.65
C PRO A 105 -11.64 5.44 -5.68
N TYR A 106 -11.36 5.12 -4.42
CA TYR A 106 -11.06 6.09 -3.37
C TYR A 106 -9.63 5.88 -2.91
N LEU A 107 -8.88 6.97 -2.73
CA LEU A 107 -7.58 6.87 -2.08
C LEU A 107 -7.80 6.51 -0.61
N ASN A 108 -7.53 5.25 -0.29
CA ASN A 108 -7.78 4.64 1.01
C ASN A 108 -6.63 4.91 1.98
N GLN A 109 -5.40 4.76 1.49
CA GLN A 109 -4.15 4.90 2.25
C GLN A 109 -3.07 5.52 1.38
N ASN A 110 -2.13 6.23 2.00
CA ASN A 110 -0.88 6.62 1.36
C ASN A 110 0.31 6.49 2.32
N ILE A 111 1.45 6.11 1.78
CA ILE A 111 2.69 5.92 2.52
C ILE A 111 3.78 6.61 1.73
N TYR A 112 4.51 7.50 2.37
CA TYR A 112 5.72 8.09 1.83
C TYR A 112 6.95 7.48 2.48
N PHE A 113 8.00 7.31 1.69
CA PHE A 113 9.26 6.70 2.09
C PHE A 113 10.40 7.72 2.00
N SER A 114 11.28 7.75 3.00
CA SER A 114 12.41 8.69 3.04
C SER A 114 13.59 8.18 2.20
N LYS A 115 14.58 9.05 1.96
CA LYS A 115 15.81 8.69 1.23
C LYS A 115 16.68 7.68 1.97
N ASP A 116 16.58 7.66 3.29
CA ASP A 116 17.52 7.05 4.23
C ASP A 116 16.89 5.90 5.04
N ASP A 117 15.55 5.81 5.10
CA ASP A 117 14.83 4.79 5.85
C ASP A 117 13.99 3.87 4.96
N GLU A 118 13.95 2.59 5.32
CA GLU A 118 12.99 1.60 4.80
C GLU A 118 11.58 1.74 5.42
N TYR A 119 11.39 2.70 6.33
CA TYR A 119 10.16 2.91 7.09
C TYR A 119 9.33 4.09 6.58
N TRP A 120 8.03 4.07 6.87
CA TRP A 120 7.12 5.16 6.54
C TRP A 120 7.54 6.47 7.23
N THR A 121 7.65 7.56 6.48
CA THR A 121 7.99 8.87 7.04
C THR A 121 6.75 9.75 7.21
N THR A 122 6.72 10.53 8.29
CA THR A 122 5.79 11.67 8.39
C THR A 122 6.44 12.85 7.68
N ILE A 123 6.08 13.10 6.43
CA ILE A 123 6.51 14.33 5.76
C ILE A 123 5.61 15.46 6.28
N LYS A 124 6.18 16.37 7.09
CA LYS A 124 5.52 17.59 7.58
C LYS A 124 5.96 18.83 6.80
N ASP A 125 6.67 18.67 5.69
CA ASP A 125 7.17 19.79 4.88
C ASP A 125 6.18 20.13 3.75
N ASP A 126 5.98 21.43 3.53
CA ASP A 126 5.18 21.99 2.44
C ASP A 126 5.79 21.66 1.07
N ASN A 127 7.08 21.33 1.03
CA ASN A 127 7.76 20.83 -0.16
C ASN A 127 7.72 19.31 -0.20
N PHE A 128 6.59 18.75 -0.64
CA PHE A 128 6.44 17.31 -0.93
C PHE A 128 7.34 16.88 -2.07
N ASN A 129 8.62 16.71 -1.77
CA ASN A 129 9.59 16.15 -2.66
C ASN A 129 10.87 15.77 -1.93
N VAL A 130 10.80 14.72 -1.09
CA VAL A 130 12.01 14.19 -0.42
C VAL A 130 13.13 13.91 -1.44
N TYR A 131 12.76 13.64 -2.70
CA TYR A 131 13.65 13.30 -3.79
C TYR A 131 14.00 14.45 -4.76
N ASP A 132 13.42 15.64 -4.61
CA ASP A 132 13.57 16.78 -5.55
C ASP A 132 13.34 16.40 -7.03
N GLN A 133 12.35 15.55 -7.31
CA GLN A 133 11.97 15.12 -8.66
C GLN A 133 10.64 15.74 -9.11
N LYS A 134 10.66 16.42 -10.26
CA LYS A 134 9.56 17.30 -10.70
C LYS A 134 8.21 16.62 -10.85
N GLU A 135 8.20 15.34 -11.15
CA GLU A 135 7.00 14.50 -11.25
C GLU A 135 6.26 14.30 -9.92
N PHE A 136 6.89 14.56 -8.78
CA PHE A 136 6.25 14.57 -7.46
C PHE A 136 5.79 15.97 -7.04
N TYR A 137 6.21 17.04 -7.72
CA TYR A 137 5.71 18.40 -7.45
C TYR A 137 4.29 18.57 -7.98
N GLY A 138 3.37 19.03 -7.12
CA GLY A 138 2.00 19.34 -7.50
C GLY A 138 1.11 18.11 -7.74
N ASP A 139 1.48 16.94 -7.20
CA ASP A 139 0.55 15.82 -7.14
C ASP A 139 -0.71 16.23 -6.34
N THR A 140 -1.88 15.81 -6.80
CA THR A 140 -3.20 16.30 -6.35
C THR A 140 -3.60 15.85 -4.94
N LEU A 141 -2.67 15.28 -4.18
CA LEU A 141 -2.90 14.93 -2.79
C LEU A 141 -2.85 16.20 -1.94
N TYR A 142 -4.01 16.58 -1.41
CA TYR A 142 -4.19 17.77 -0.56
C TYR A 142 -3.35 17.74 0.74
N HIS A 143 -2.76 16.58 1.08
CA HIS A 143 -1.94 16.40 2.27
C HIS A 143 -0.66 15.63 1.97
N ASN A 144 0.46 16.18 2.43
CA ASN A 144 1.80 15.61 2.30
C ASN A 144 2.12 14.63 3.45
N ILE A 145 1.12 14.06 4.10
CA ILE A 145 1.30 13.21 5.28
C ILE A 145 0.96 11.75 4.92
N SER A 146 1.79 10.80 5.38
CA SER A 146 1.46 9.37 5.30
C SER A 146 0.31 9.06 6.25
N TYR A 147 -0.69 8.31 5.79
CA TYR A 147 -1.70 7.68 6.66
C TYR A 147 -1.89 6.22 6.28
N PHE A 148 -1.56 5.36 7.24
CA PHE A 148 -1.44 3.93 7.05
C PHE A 148 -1.88 3.18 8.30
N ALA A 149 -2.83 2.28 8.08
CA ALA A 149 -3.30 1.28 9.01
C ALA A 149 -3.12 -0.10 8.41
N GLU A 150 -2.68 -1.03 9.26
CA GLU A 150 -2.71 -2.44 8.98
C GLU A 150 -3.92 -3.09 9.64
N PHE A 151 -4.67 -3.87 8.86
CA PHE A 151 -5.80 -4.64 9.36
C PHE A 151 -5.45 -6.12 9.36
N ASP A 152 -5.24 -6.70 10.53
CA ASP A 152 -5.29 -8.15 10.72
C ASP A 152 -6.76 -8.56 10.83
N LEU A 153 -7.34 -8.96 9.70
CA LEU A 153 -8.76 -9.34 9.58
C LEU A 153 -9.02 -10.82 9.94
N GLY A 154 -8.05 -11.49 10.56
CA GLY A 154 -8.20 -12.85 11.06
C GLY A 154 -8.57 -13.88 9.99
N LYS A 155 -9.22 -14.97 10.43
CA LYS A 155 -9.52 -16.15 9.60
C LYS A 155 -10.62 -15.87 8.57
N ASP A 156 -10.49 -16.53 7.41
CA ASP A 156 -11.52 -16.57 6.37
C ASP A 156 -12.69 -17.49 6.73
N THR A 157 -12.53 -18.36 7.73
CA THR A 157 -13.54 -19.33 8.13
C THR A 157 -13.53 -19.53 9.65
N ILE A 158 -14.72 -19.52 10.24
CA ILE A 158 -14.96 -19.71 11.68
C ILE A 158 -16.17 -20.63 11.89
N ASN A 159 -16.28 -21.23 13.07
CA ASN A 159 -17.50 -21.93 13.49
C ASN A 159 -18.52 -20.95 14.07
N ILE A 160 -19.81 -21.28 14.05
CA ILE A 160 -20.88 -20.41 14.58
C ILE A 160 -20.69 -20.04 16.07
N ASN A 161 -20.06 -20.92 16.84
CA ASN A 161 -19.73 -20.71 18.25
C ASN A 161 -18.34 -20.11 18.48
N GLU A 162 -17.66 -19.64 17.43
CA GLU A 162 -16.39 -18.92 17.50
C GLU A 162 -16.60 -17.47 17.06
N PRO A 163 -16.06 -16.47 17.79
CA PRO A 163 -16.10 -15.09 17.32
C PRO A 163 -15.10 -14.89 16.19
N TRP A 164 -15.50 -14.12 15.18
CA TRP A 164 -14.52 -13.49 14.30
C TRP A 164 -13.82 -12.36 15.06
N ARG A 165 -12.49 -12.32 14.98
CA ARG A 165 -11.62 -11.41 15.72
C ARG A 165 -10.65 -10.75 14.75
N ALA A 166 -10.41 -9.46 14.95
CA ALA A 166 -9.55 -8.65 14.13
C ALA A 166 -8.87 -7.54 14.95
N VAL A 167 -7.76 -7.03 14.43
CA VAL A 167 -7.02 -5.92 15.01
C VAL A 167 -6.67 -4.93 13.91
N CYS A 168 -6.75 -3.64 14.23
CA CYS A 168 -6.28 -2.55 13.39
C CYS A 168 -5.13 -1.84 14.12
N TYR A 169 -3.97 -1.79 13.47
CA TYR A 169 -2.80 -1.05 13.93
C TYR A 169 -2.65 0.20 13.07
N TYR A 170 -2.83 1.38 13.65
CA TYR A 170 -2.74 2.64 12.92
C TYR A 170 -1.40 3.33 13.16
N TYR A 171 -0.46 3.13 12.24
CA TYR A 171 0.94 3.50 12.42
C TYR A 171 1.23 4.98 12.14
N THR A 172 0.43 5.64 11.31
CA THR A 172 0.65 7.04 10.91
C THR A 172 -0.62 7.89 11.03
N PRO A 173 -1.05 8.18 12.27
CA PRO A 173 -2.15 9.11 12.51
C PRO A 173 -1.90 10.50 11.94
N VAL A 174 -2.84 10.98 11.12
CA VAL A 174 -2.81 12.30 10.45
C VAL A 174 -2.92 13.42 11.48
N PHE A 175 -3.72 13.21 12.51
CA PHE A 175 -4.10 14.21 13.51
C PHE A 175 -3.45 13.93 14.87
N LYS A 176 -2.30 13.25 14.90
CA LYS A 176 -1.61 12.86 16.14
C LYS A 176 -1.35 14.01 17.11
N ASP A 177 -1.07 15.21 16.58
CA ASP A 177 -0.80 16.41 17.38
C ASP A 177 -2.09 17.13 17.85
N LYS A 178 -3.27 16.58 17.53
CA LYS A 178 -4.59 17.18 17.83
C LYS A 178 -5.40 16.37 18.83
N ASN A 179 -4.75 15.46 19.58
CA ASN A 179 -5.41 14.54 20.51
C ASN A 179 -6.56 13.76 19.81
N SER A 180 -6.25 13.24 18.62
CA SER A 180 -7.21 12.49 17.82
C SER A 180 -7.54 11.13 18.43
N GLU A 181 -8.74 10.65 18.13
CA GLU A 181 -9.22 9.35 18.55
C GLU A 181 -9.27 8.40 17.34
N ALA A 182 -8.74 7.19 17.52
CA ALA A 182 -8.90 6.09 16.59
C ALA A 182 -10.01 5.14 17.06
N ILE A 183 -11.00 4.92 16.19
CA ILE A 183 -12.08 3.94 16.37
C ILE A 183 -12.27 3.12 15.11
N VAL A 184 -12.73 1.88 15.24
CA VAL A 184 -13.23 1.09 14.11
C VAL A 184 -14.74 1.10 14.14
N VAL A 185 -15.35 1.47 13.00
CA VAL A 185 -16.79 1.43 12.78
C VAL A 185 -17.10 0.30 11.81
N MET A 186 -17.95 -0.64 12.23
CA MET A 186 -18.43 -1.74 11.40
C MET A 186 -19.93 -1.63 11.11
N GLY A 187 -20.31 -1.89 9.86
CA GLY A 187 -21.71 -1.97 9.48
C GLY A 187 -22.39 -3.21 10.06
N ARG A 188 -23.63 -3.05 10.56
CA ARG A 188 -24.49 -4.19 10.89
C ARG A 188 -25.24 -4.62 9.63
N THR A 189 -24.97 -5.84 9.14
CA THR A 189 -25.51 -6.39 7.88
C THR A 189 -27.04 -6.48 7.83
N GLU A 190 -27.71 -6.37 8.97
CA GLU A 190 -29.17 -6.31 9.09
C GLU A 190 -29.76 -4.93 8.72
N HIS A 191 -28.92 -3.96 8.33
CA HIS A 191 -29.33 -2.62 7.91
C HIS A 191 -28.63 -2.20 6.60
N ASN A 192 -29.38 -1.53 5.73
CA ASN A 192 -28.98 -1.09 4.39
C ASN A 192 -27.96 0.07 4.45
N TYR A 193 -26.73 -0.20 4.89
CA TYR A 193 -25.66 0.78 4.83
C TYR A 193 -25.09 0.89 3.41
N ASN A 194 -24.86 2.12 2.97
CA ASN A 194 -24.13 2.40 1.73
C ASN A 194 -22.70 1.90 1.87
N LYS A 195 -22.08 1.45 0.78
CA LYS A 195 -20.74 0.83 0.86
C LYS A 195 -19.66 1.81 1.37
N ASP A 196 -19.88 3.10 1.18
CA ASP A 196 -19.03 4.21 1.66
C ASP A 196 -19.47 4.77 3.02
N PHE A 197 -20.53 4.21 3.62
CA PHE A 197 -21.15 4.73 4.83
C PHE A 197 -21.63 6.18 4.70
N SER A 198 -22.04 6.62 3.52
CA SER A 198 -22.62 7.97 3.30
C SER A 198 -23.92 8.19 4.08
N ASN A 199 -24.64 7.12 4.43
CA ASN A 199 -25.84 7.16 5.29
C ASN A 199 -25.54 6.80 6.77
N ILE A 200 -24.33 7.08 7.27
CA ILE A 200 -23.90 6.68 8.63
C ILE A 200 -24.86 7.13 9.75
N GLN A 201 -25.53 8.27 9.58
CA GLN A 201 -26.48 8.82 10.56
C GLN A 201 -27.82 8.05 10.60
N GLU A 202 -28.11 7.22 9.61
CA GLU A 202 -29.39 6.51 9.43
C GLU A 202 -29.28 5.01 9.75
N ILE A 203 -28.08 4.52 10.01
CA ILE A 203 -27.79 3.08 10.16
C ILE A 203 -27.26 2.77 11.55
N LYS A 204 -27.45 1.51 11.96
CA LYS A 204 -26.79 0.99 13.18
C LYS A 204 -25.42 0.44 12.83
N THR A 205 -24.44 0.77 13.66
CA THR A 205 -23.06 0.30 13.56
C THR A 205 -22.60 -0.35 14.86
N ASP A 206 -21.58 -1.18 14.74
CA ASP A 206 -20.75 -1.60 15.88
C ASP A 206 -19.54 -0.65 15.92
N THR A 207 -19.29 0.00 17.05
CA THR A 207 -18.13 0.90 17.23
C THR A 207 -17.17 0.29 18.23
N PHE A 208 -15.91 0.24 17.87
CA PHE A 208 -14.82 -0.31 18.67
C PHE A 208 -13.80 0.78 18.93
N TYR A 209 -13.52 1.01 20.21
CA TYR A 209 -12.58 2.02 20.65
C TYR A 209 -11.15 1.46 20.71
N SER A 210 -10.17 2.35 20.60
CA SER A 210 -8.76 1.99 20.79
C SER A 210 -8.49 1.42 22.18
N LEU A 211 -7.36 0.73 22.30
CA LEU A 211 -6.88 0.11 23.53
C LEU A 211 -6.80 1.12 24.70
N GLN A 212 -6.61 2.41 24.43
CA GLN A 212 -6.63 3.48 25.43
C GLN A 212 -7.96 3.51 26.20
N LYS A 213 -9.08 3.28 25.51
CA LYS A 213 -10.41 3.14 26.14
C LYS A 213 -10.77 1.69 26.42
N ASN A 214 -10.13 0.72 25.74
CA ASN A 214 -10.31 -0.72 25.94
C ASN A 214 -9.18 -1.35 26.76
N VAL A 215 -9.05 -0.89 28.01
CA VAL A 215 -7.93 -1.25 28.91
C VAL A 215 -7.83 -2.76 29.16
N LYS A 216 -8.95 -3.49 29.15
CA LYS A 216 -8.95 -4.96 29.37
C LYS A 216 -8.15 -5.72 28.30
N ASN A 217 -8.11 -5.20 27.08
CA ASN A 217 -7.41 -5.84 25.98
C ASN A 217 -5.93 -5.43 25.88
N GLN A 218 -5.49 -4.35 26.54
CA GLN A 218 -4.09 -3.88 26.49
C GLN A 218 -3.08 -4.97 26.86
N ARG A 219 -3.43 -5.87 27.79
CA ARG A 219 -2.57 -6.99 28.20
C ARG A 219 -2.14 -7.94 27.07
N TYR A 220 -2.87 -7.94 25.96
CA TYR A 220 -2.57 -8.77 24.79
C TYR A 220 -1.69 -8.05 23.76
N PHE A 221 -1.43 -6.76 23.96
CA PHE A 221 -0.75 -5.85 23.04
C PHE A 221 0.23 -4.95 23.84
N PRO A 222 1.21 -5.54 24.56
CA PRO A 222 2.08 -4.79 25.47
C PRO A 222 3.02 -3.80 24.77
N ASP A 223 3.33 -4.07 23.50
CA ASP A 223 4.30 -3.29 22.71
C ASP A 223 3.64 -2.30 21.74
N ASP A 224 2.30 -2.29 21.67
CA ASP A 224 1.55 -1.47 20.71
C ASP A 224 1.10 -0.14 21.32
N ASP A 225 0.94 0.89 20.47
CA ASP A 225 0.40 2.18 20.90
C ASP A 225 -1.09 2.03 21.28
N PRO A 226 -1.46 2.24 22.55
CA PRO A 226 -2.83 2.05 22.99
C PRO A 226 -3.80 3.06 22.36
N ASN A 227 -3.34 4.24 21.93
CA ASN A 227 -4.20 5.26 21.32
C ASN A 227 -4.65 4.86 19.91
N TYR A 228 -3.83 4.09 19.20
CA TYR A 228 -3.98 3.84 17.76
C TYR A 228 -4.10 2.36 17.39
N THR A 229 -4.19 1.48 18.39
CA THR A 229 -4.51 0.07 18.22
C THR A 229 -5.97 -0.19 18.57
N VAL A 230 -6.73 -0.77 17.65
CA VAL A 230 -8.17 -1.05 17.84
C VAL A 230 -8.42 -2.53 17.64
N VAL A 231 -8.92 -3.19 18.70
CA VAL A 231 -9.34 -4.61 18.64
C VAL A 231 -10.85 -4.67 18.42
N PHE A 232 -11.28 -5.47 17.46
CA PHE A 232 -12.67 -5.59 17.09
C PHE A 232 -13.06 -7.02 16.68
N GLY A 233 -14.35 -7.29 16.63
CA GLY A 233 -14.83 -8.64 16.34
C GLY A 233 -16.34 -8.73 16.28
N LYS A 234 -16.84 -9.91 15.88
CA LYS A 234 -18.27 -10.14 15.71
C LYS A 234 -18.63 -11.61 15.94
N TRP A 235 -19.79 -11.81 16.57
CA TRP A 235 -20.46 -13.11 16.67
C TRP A 235 -21.51 -13.25 15.57
N PHE A 236 -21.74 -14.47 15.11
CA PHE A 236 -22.72 -14.76 14.08
C PHE A 236 -23.78 -15.72 14.61
N LYS A 237 -25.03 -15.47 14.22
CA LYS A 237 -26.18 -16.30 14.61
C LYS A 237 -26.57 -17.33 13.55
N THR A 238 -26.02 -17.23 12.34
CA THR A 238 -26.37 -18.10 11.22
C THR A 238 -25.13 -18.45 10.41
N PRO A 239 -25.04 -19.68 9.89
CA PRO A 239 -23.95 -20.09 9.02
C PRO A 239 -24.01 -19.40 7.65
N GLY A 240 -23.02 -19.70 6.81
CA GLY A 240 -22.88 -19.23 5.45
C GLY A 240 -21.91 -18.07 5.28
N LYS A 241 -21.81 -17.59 4.04
CA LYS A 241 -20.92 -16.49 3.65
C LYS A 241 -21.39 -15.18 4.28
N LYS A 242 -20.48 -14.45 4.92
CA LYS A 242 -20.72 -13.11 5.48
C LYS A 242 -19.74 -12.12 4.84
N ILE A 243 -20.21 -10.90 4.61
CA ILE A 243 -19.37 -9.78 4.19
C ILE A 243 -19.32 -8.80 5.35
N LEU A 244 -18.12 -8.57 5.86
CA LEU A 244 -17.82 -7.62 6.91
C LEU A 244 -17.26 -6.39 6.24
N ARG A 245 -17.86 -5.22 6.51
CA ARG A 245 -17.37 -3.95 5.99
C ARG A 245 -17.32 -2.95 7.13
N GLY A 246 -16.27 -2.15 7.12
CA GLY A 246 -16.08 -1.08 8.09
C GLY A 246 -15.00 -0.13 7.65
N TYR A 247 -14.65 0.77 8.56
CA TYR A 247 -13.52 1.67 8.40
C TYR A 247 -12.89 1.97 9.76
N LEU A 248 -11.59 2.20 9.75
CA LEU A 248 -10.93 2.98 10.80
C LEU A 248 -11.30 4.44 10.61
N SER A 249 -11.68 5.11 11.69
CA SER A 249 -11.91 6.54 11.78
C SER A 249 -10.89 7.13 12.74
N GLU A 250 -10.05 8.03 12.23
CA GLU A 250 -9.30 8.96 13.06
C GLU A 250 -10.04 10.30 13.07
N ASN A 251 -10.45 10.77 14.25
CA ASN A 251 -11.22 11.99 14.34
C ASN A 251 -10.84 12.86 15.53
N TYR A 252 -11.10 14.16 15.40
CA TYR A 252 -10.99 15.12 16.48
C TYR A 252 -11.99 16.27 16.26
N LYS A 253 -12.28 17.01 17.33
CA LYS A 253 -13.07 18.24 17.26
C LYS A 253 -12.12 19.43 17.24
N ASP A 254 -12.03 20.09 16.09
CA ASP A 254 -11.34 21.36 15.95
C ASP A 254 -12.24 22.50 16.47
N ASN A 255 -11.65 23.45 17.19
CA ASN A 255 -12.38 24.56 17.79
C ASN A 255 -12.89 25.58 16.76
N THR A 256 -12.22 25.71 15.60
CA THR A 256 -12.60 26.64 14.53
C THR A 256 -13.39 25.97 13.43
N ASP A 257 -12.98 24.75 13.06
CA ASP A 257 -13.49 24.09 11.85
C ASP A 257 -14.46 22.93 12.15
N GLY A 258 -14.75 22.68 13.42
CA GLY A 258 -15.65 21.61 13.84
C GLY A 258 -15.03 20.22 13.71
N TYR A 259 -15.86 19.22 13.39
CA TYR A 259 -15.43 17.82 13.37
C TYR A 259 -14.58 17.51 12.14
N LYS A 260 -13.39 16.94 12.38
CA LYS A 260 -12.48 16.46 11.33
C LYS A 260 -12.35 14.95 11.44
N GLU A 261 -12.34 14.28 10.29
CA GLU A 261 -12.27 12.82 10.23
C GLU A 261 -11.45 12.36 9.03
N LYS A 262 -10.60 11.36 9.26
CA LYS A 262 -9.96 10.57 8.23
C LYS A 262 -10.47 9.13 8.33
N ARG A 263 -10.86 8.56 7.19
CA ARG A 263 -11.35 7.18 7.10
C ARG A 263 -10.40 6.31 6.28
N ILE A 264 -10.20 5.07 6.76
CA ILE A 264 -9.54 3.99 6.03
C ILE A 264 -10.47 2.79 6.01
N PHE A 265 -10.98 2.42 4.84
CA PHE A 265 -11.97 1.38 4.63
C PHE A 265 -11.35 -0.01 4.55
N PHE A 266 -12.12 -1.01 4.97
CA PHE A 266 -11.80 -2.42 4.76
C PHE A 266 -13.06 -3.24 4.44
N GLU A 267 -12.87 -4.38 3.78
CA GLU A 267 -13.88 -5.41 3.60
C GLU A 267 -13.26 -6.79 3.73
N LYS A 268 -14.00 -7.70 4.36
CA LYS A 268 -13.64 -9.10 4.49
C LYS A 268 -14.83 -9.98 4.16
N SER A 269 -14.62 -10.93 3.25
CA SER A 269 -15.52 -12.07 3.10
C SER A 269 -15.07 -13.18 4.04
N ILE A 270 -15.98 -13.69 4.86
CA ILE A 270 -15.74 -14.87 5.70
C ILE A 270 -16.82 -15.92 5.45
N TYR A 271 -16.54 -17.16 5.84
CA TYR A 271 -17.51 -18.24 5.86
C TYR A 271 -17.73 -18.73 7.30
N VAL A 272 -18.98 -18.68 7.75
CA VAL A 272 -19.38 -19.20 9.06
C VAL A 272 -19.89 -20.62 8.86
N LYS A 273 -19.21 -21.60 9.43
CA LYS A 273 -19.62 -23.00 9.40
C LYS A 273 -20.74 -23.22 10.42
N ASP A 274 -21.66 -24.12 10.06
CA ASP A 274 -22.45 -24.81 11.06
C ASP A 274 -21.53 -25.77 11.83
N ASN A 275 -21.92 -26.15 13.05
CA ASN A 275 -21.08 -27.05 13.86
C ASN A 275 -20.95 -28.45 13.23
#